data_AF-A0AAV9FNL8-F1
#
_entry.id   AF-A0AAV9FNL8-F1
#
_cell.length_a   1.000
_cell.length_b   1.000
_cell.length_c   1.000
_cell.angle_alpha   90.00
_cell.angle_beta   90.00
_cell.angle_gamma   90.00
#
_symmetry.space_group_name_H-M   'P 1'
#
loop_
_entity.id
_entity.type
_entity.pdbx_description
1 polymer ?
#
loop_
_entity_poly.entity_id
_entity_poly.type
_entity_poly.pdbx_seq_one_letter_code
_entity_poly.pdbx_strand_id
1 'polypeptide(L)'
;MRAAVGVFLRPEVLKRYVGKMDEEVREHLELHWKGRSHVKEPPRCRRTRDTVKEIVRERRSALDRGLIEPNRDVITSLICFDDGSERALTEEEIVDNVVFLMVAGHDTSSVLVTFIVRQLAMDPTIYDNVLRGQSLSLLGAMRTNTAEEWLRKRIEKYGPISKLTLFGRPTVFITGPVANKFLFTNEGNKLASQQPKSITRLLGTRNVMEMIGEEHKRTQSAIGMFLRPEVLKRYVGKMEDEVKRHLEMHWSAWGQLKVMPLMTTLTFDIISSLLFGLERARLREGLVKEFNEMMEGMWAVPVNLPFTRFNKSIRASQRIRNMLSKIVHDKRVALDEGRLHPTEDLITSLLSFGREEGARSLTEEAILDNVIIVMVAGHDTSSILITFLMRQLAKDPKLYEEVLRELEEIAKNKIPIEKLTREDLAKMKYTWRVEMEMLRMVAPVFGSFRRVLKEVEYEGYRIPEGWQVIPRRELKL
;
A
#
# COMPACT_ATOMS: atom_id res chain seq x y z
N MET A 1 1.45 -29.69 -14.27
CA MET A 1 0.91 -28.30 -14.39
C MET A 1 2.00 -27.23 -14.56
N ARG A 2 3.08 -27.17 -13.75
CA ARG A 2 4.19 -26.19 -13.90
C ARG A 2 4.97 -26.27 -15.23
N ALA A 3 5.11 -27.46 -15.83
CA ALA A 3 5.83 -27.65 -17.09
C ALA A 3 5.01 -27.24 -18.34
N ALA A 4 3.67 -27.30 -18.27
CA ALA A 4 2.80 -26.95 -19.39
C ALA A 4 2.63 -25.42 -19.54
N VAL A 5 2.57 -24.69 -18.41
CA VAL A 5 2.47 -23.23 -18.39
C VAL A 5 3.75 -22.56 -18.91
N GLY A 6 4.92 -23.15 -18.69
CA GLY A 6 6.21 -22.63 -19.17
C GLY A 6 6.40 -22.71 -20.70
N VAL A 7 5.64 -23.55 -21.40
CA VAL A 7 5.68 -23.64 -22.87
C VAL A 7 4.80 -22.57 -23.52
N PHE A 8 3.63 -22.30 -22.94
CA PHE A 8 2.70 -21.26 -23.43
C PHE A 8 3.20 -19.83 -23.20
N LEU A 9 4.10 -19.61 -22.25
CA LEU A 9 4.61 -18.28 -21.90
C LEU A 9 5.93 -17.91 -22.61
N ARG A 10 6.40 -18.72 -23.56
CA ARG A 10 7.60 -18.36 -24.35
C ARG A 10 7.27 -17.19 -25.29
N PRO A 11 8.10 -16.12 -25.35
CA PRO A 11 7.82 -14.93 -26.15
C PRO A 11 7.51 -15.22 -27.63
N GLU A 12 8.13 -16.26 -28.20
CA GLU A 12 7.97 -16.68 -29.59
C GLU A 12 6.62 -17.39 -29.82
N VAL A 13 6.12 -18.14 -28.83
CA VAL A 13 4.82 -18.82 -28.85
C VAL A 13 3.70 -17.80 -28.64
N LEU A 14 3.90 -16.85 -27.73
CA LEU A 14 2.96 -15.75 -27.46
C LEU A 14 2.82 -14.82 -28.67
N LYS A 15 3.92 -14.44 -29.34
CA LYS A 15 3.88 -13.67 -30.60
C LYS A 15 3.10 -14.40 -31.70
N ARG A 16 3.24 -15.72 -31.79
CA ARG A 16 2.54 -16.57 -32.78
C ARG A 16 1.04 -16.73 -32.47
N TYR A 17 0.65 -16.63 -31.20
CA TYR A 17 -0.76 -16.67 -30.76
C TYR A 17 -1.46 -15.32 -30.91
N VAL A 18 -0.80 -14.22 -30.55
CA VAL A 18 -1.33 -12.85 -30.70
C VAL A 18 -1.50 -12.50 -32.18
N GLY A 19 -0.55 -12.87 -33.04
CA GLY A 19 -0.69 -12.68 -34.49
C GLY A 19 -1.80 -13.51 -35.15
N LYS A 20 -2.32 -14.55 -34.48
CA LYS A 20 -3.45 -15.37 -34.96
C LYS A 20 -4.82 -14.89 -34.47
N MET A 21 -4.88 -14.10 -33.39
CA MET A 21 -6.14 -13.53 -32.91
C MET A 21 -6.67 -12.39 -33.80
N ASP A 22 -5.85 -11.83 -34.69
CA ASP A 22 -6.17 -10.58 -35.40
C ASP A 22 -7.02 -10.76 -36.69
N GLU A 23 -7.34 -11.99 -37.09
CA GLU A 23 -8.08 -12.24 -38.34
C GLU A 23 -9.47 -12.86 -38.09
N GLU A 24 -9.57 -13.94 -37.29
CA GLU A 24 -10.85 -14.58 -36.96
C GLU A 24 -11.73 -13.73 -36.03
N VAL A 25 -11.13 -13.03 -35.06
CA VAL A 25 -11.88 -12.15 -34.14
C VAL A 25 -12.34 -10.88 -34.86
N ARG A 26 -11.53 -10.39 -35.81
CA ARG A 26 -11.86 -9.25 -36.66
C ARG A 26 -12.99 -9.59 -37.65
N GLU A 27 -12.99 -10.78 -38.25
CA GLU A 27 -14.11 -11.27 -39.07
C GLU A 27 -15.38 -11.43 -38.25
N HIS A 28 -15.30 -11.98 -37.03
CA HIS A 28 -16.46 -12.17 -36.18
C HIS A 28 -17.11 -10.84 -35.74
N LEU A 29 -16.28 -9.84 -35.41
CA LEU A 29 -16.74 -8.49 -35.08
C LEU A 29 -17.29 -7.73 -36.29
N GLU A 30 -16.67 -7.86 -37.47
CA GLU A 30 -17.20 -7.27 -38.71
C GLU A 30 -18.52 -7.90 -39.15
N LEU A 31 -18.70 -9.21 -38.98
CA LEU A 31 -19.91 -9.93 -39.35
C LEU A 31 -21.08 -9.59 -38.41
N HIS A 32 -20.81 -9.40 -37.11
CA HIS A 32 -21.81 -8.99 -36.14
C HIS A 32 -22.25 -7.53 -36.35
N TRP A 33 -21.32 -6.64 -36.69
CA TRP A 33 -21.62 -5.23 -36.99
C TRP A 33 -22.35 -5.03 -38.34
N LYS A 34 -22.26 -6.00 -39.26
CA LYS A 34 -22.92 -5.99 -40.59
C LYS A 34 -24.32 -6.62 -40.61
N GLY A 35 -24.89 -7.00 -39.45
CA GLY A 35 -26.29 -7.43 -39.33
C GLY A 35 -26.67 -8.70 -40.11
N ARG A 36 -25.74 -9.61 -40.41
CA ARG A 36 -26.06 -10.88 -41.07
C ARG A 36 -26.34 -11.97 -40.04
N SER A 37 -27.59 -12.42 -39.99
CA SER A 37 -28.15 -13.28 -38.94
C SER A 37 -27.89 -14.78 -39.08
N HIS A 38 -27.03 -15.28 -39.99
CA HIS A 38 -26.82 -16.73 -40.16
C HIS A 38 -25.34 -17.11 -40.22
N VAL A 39 -24.76 -17.38 -39.04
CA VAL A 39 -23.52 -18.16 -38.90
C VAL A 39 -23.88 -19.52 -38.29
N LYS A 40 -23.40 -20.62 -38.87
CA LYS A 40 -23.62 -21.98 -38.32
C LYS A 40 -23.00 -22.07 -36.92
N GLU A 41 -23.83 -22.17 -35.89
CA GLU A 41 -23.38 -22.21 -34.50
C GLU A 41 -22.60 -23.50 -34.14
N PRO A 42 -21.49 -23.40 -33.39
CA PRO A 42 -20.78 -24.56 -32.86
C PRO A 42 -21.63 -25.39 -31.88
N PRO A 43 -21.50 -26.73 -31.83
CA PRO A 43 -22.33 -27.60 -30.98
C PRO A 43 -22.30 -27.29 -29.47
N ARG A 44 -21.22 -26.68 -28.96
CA ARG A 44 -21.08 -26.26 -27.56
C ARG A 44 -21.90 -25.00 -27.23
N CYS A 45 -22.10 -24.10 -28.18
CA CYS A 45 -22.96 -22.93 -28.00
C CYS A 45 -24.43 -23.32 -27.93
N ARG A 46 -24.87 -24.33 -28.72
CA ARG A 46 -26.24 -24.87 -28.64
C ARG A 46 -26.61 -25.36 -27.24
N ARG A 47 -25.82 -26.27 -26.64
CA ARG A 47 -26.13 -26.78 -25.29
C ARG A 47 -26.23 -25.68 -24.24
N THR A 48 -25.37 -24.67 -24.34
CA THR A 48 -25.35 -23.54 -23.42
C THR A 48 -26.59 -22.67 -23.60
N ARG A 49 -26.99 -22.38 -24.84
CA ARG A 49 -28.23 -21.67 -25.17
C ARG A 49 -29.47 -22.44 -24.72
N ASP A 50 -29.50 -23.76 -24.93
CA ASP A 50 -30.62 -24.61 -24.50
C ASP A 50 -30.79 -24.61 -22.97
N THR A 51 -29.67 -24.65 -22.24
CA THR A 51 -29.67 -24.57 -20.77
C THR A 51 -30.15 -23.19 -20.30
N VAL A 52 -29.69 -22.10 -20.93
CA VAL A 52 -30.13 -20.74 -20.59
C VAL A 52 -31.62 -20.56 -20.93
N LYS A 53 -32.10 -21.12 -22.05
CA LYS A 53 -33.54 -21.15 -22.42
C LYS A 53 -34.38 -21.81 -21.34
N GLU A 54 -33.94 -22.95 -20.80
CA GLU A 54 -34.65 -23.66 -19.73
C GLU A 54 -34.74 -22.80 -18.44
N ILE A 55 -33.64 -22.16 -18.05
CA ILE A 55 -33.59 -21.26 -16.89
C ILE A 55 -34.50 -20.03 -17.08
N VAL A 56 -34.52 -19.44 -18.28
CA VAL A 56 -35.41 -18.31 -18.61
C VAL A 56 -36.88 -18.71 -18.48
N ARG A 57 -37.25 -19.90 -18.96
CA ARG A 57 -38.63 -20.44 -18.83
C ARG A 57 -39.03 -20.69 -17.39
N GLU A 58 -38.13 -21.30 -16.61
CA GLU A 58 -38.35 -21.55 -15.19
C GLU A 58 -38.58 -20.23 -14.43
N ARG A 59 -37.73 -19.22 -14.69
CA ARG A 59 -37.82 -17.89 -14.06
C ARG A 59 -39.08 -17.13 -14.47
N ARG A 60 -39.49 -17.19 -15.74
CA ARG A 60 -40.74 -16.57 -16.22
C ARG A 60 -41.95 -17.22 -15.56
N SER A 61 -42.00 -18.56 -15.53
CA SER A 61 -43.08 -19.30 -14.87
C SER A 61 -43.15 -19.08 -13.35
N ALA A 62 -42.01 -18.83 -12.69
CA ALA A 62 -41.97 -18.50 -11.27
C ALA A 62 -42.43 -17.06 -10.99
N LEU A 63 -42.12 -16.10 -11.88
CA LEU A 63 -42.63 -14.72 -11.81
C LEU A 63 -44.15 -14.67 -12.01
N ASP A 64 -44.67 -15.37 -13.01
CA ASP A 64 -46.12 -15.43 -13.31
C ASP A 64 -46.93 -16.03 -12.15
N ARG A 65 -46.31 -16.94 -11.38
CA ARG A 65 -46.89 -17.57 -10.19
C ARG A 65 -46.65 -16.79 -8.89
N GLY A 66 -45.96 -15.64 -8.94
CA GLY A 66 -45.63 -14.82 -7.77
C GLY A 66 -44.66 -15.49 -6.78
N LEU A 67 -43.90 -16.51 -7.22
CA LEU A 67 -42.98 -17.27 -6.36
C LEU A 67 -41.61 -16.58 -6.17
N ILE A 68 -41.28 -15.62 -7.03
CA ILE A 68 -40.03 -14.84 -6.97
C ILE A 68 -40.32 -13.38 -7.32
N GLU A 69 -39.54 -12.45 -6.74
CA GLU A 69 -39.68 -11.01 -7.00
C GLU A 69 -39.11 -10.60 -8.36
N PRO A 70 -39.70 -9.59 -9.03
CA PRO A 70 -39.10 -8.94 -10.20
C PRO A 70 -37.70 -8.38 -9.87
N ASN A 71 -36.79 -8.35 -10.85
CA ASN A 71 -35.42 -7.80 -10.72
C ASN A 71 -34.51 -8.47 -9.68
N ARG A 72 -34.80 -9.70 -9.26
CA ARG A 72 -33.96 -10.46 -8.33
C ARG A 72 -32.57 -10.80 -8.91
N ASP A 73 -32.51 -11.08 -10.21
CA ASP A 73 -31.31 -11.44 -10.95
C ASP A 73 -31.36 -10.91 -12.40
N VAL A 74 -30.22 -10.95 -13.11
CA VAL A 74 -30.09 -10.41 -14.49
C VAL A 74 -31.13 -11.01 -15.44
N ILE A 75 -31.52 -12.27 -15.28
CA ILE A 75 -32.51 -12.92 -16.14
C ILE A 75 -33.91 -12.37 -15.84
N THR A 76 -34.30 -12.29 -14.56
CA THR A 76 -35.59 -11.68 -14.16
C THR A 76 -35.67 -10.20 -14.51
N SER A 77 -34.54 -9.47 -14.47
CA SER A 77 -34.48 -8.08 -14.94
C SER A 77 -34.68 -7.96 -16.44
N LEU A 78 -34.12 -8.88 -17.25
CA LEU A 78 -34.35 -8.92 -18.70
C LEU A 78 -35.77 -9.37 -19.05
N ILE A 79 -36.39 -10.26 -18.26
CA ILE A 79 -37.79 -10.66 -18.43
C ILE A 79 -38.74 -9.49 -18.16
N CYS A 80 -38.47 -8.71 -17.11
CA CYS A 80 -39.28 -7.56 -16.70
C CYS A 80 -38.84 -6.24 -17.34
N PHE A 81 -37.89 -6.28 -18.30
CA PHE A 81 -37.37 -5.10 -18.95
C PHE A 81 -38.43 -4.49 -19.87
N ASP A 82 -38.75 -3.23 -19.64
CA ASP A 82 -39.62 -2.40 -20.46
C ASP A 82 -38.82 -1.18 -20.91
N ASP A 83 -38.58 -1.06 -22.21
CA ASP A 83 -37.87 0.07 -22.81
C ASP A 83 -38.81 1.22 -23.19
N GLY A 84 -40.07 1.16 -22.78
CA GLY A 84 -41.11 2.14 -23.11
C GLY A 84 -41.75 1.90 -24.48
N SER A 85 -41.45 0.79 -25.16
CA SER A 85 -42.08 0.40 -26.43
C SER A 85 -43.27 -0.57 -26.29
N GLU A 86 -43.72 -0.84 -25.05
CA GLU A 86 -44.77 -1.83 -24.68
C GLU A 86 -44.48 -3.28 -25.15
N ARG A 87 -43.27 -3.56 -25.65
CA ARG A 87 -42.86 -4.87 -26.13
C ARG A 87 -41.90 -5.52 -25.14
N ALA A 88 -42.36 -6.60 -24.50
CA ALA A 88 -41.49 -7.47 -23.72
C ALA A 88 -40.45 -8.18 -24.60
N LEU A 89 -39.23 -8.35 -24.09
CA LEU A 89 -38.20 -9.13 -24.75
C LEU A 89 -38.65 -10.59 -24.91
N THR A 90 -38.40 -11.13 -26.10
CA THR A 90 -38.64 -12.54 -26.42
C THR A 90 -37.63 -13.43 -25.70
N GLU A 91 -37.98 -14.71 -25.53
CA GLU A 91 -37.07 -15.70 -24.93
C GLU A 91 -35.72 -15.77 -25.66
N GLU A 92 -35.71 -15.67 -26.99
CA GLU A 92 -34.47 -15.71 -27.77
C GLU A 92 -33.62 -14.45 -27.56
N GLU A 93 -34.23 -13.27 -27.52
CA GLU A 93 -33.53 -12.02 -27.25
C GLU A 93 -32.91 -12.01 -25.83
N ILE A 94 -33.60 -12.58 -24.84
CA ILE A 94 -33.06 -12.70 -23.48
C ILE A 94 -31.88 -13.67 -23.44
N VAL A 95 -31.99 -14.82 -24.10
CA VAL A 95 -30.92 -15.82 -24.19
C VAL A 95 -29.70 -15.25 -24.91
N ASP A 96 -29.92 -14.50 -25.99
CA ASP A 96 -28.86 -13.80 -26.73
C ASP A 96 -28.11 -12.81 -25.84
N ASN A 97 -28.83 -11.98 -25.08
CA ASN A 97 -28.21 -11.04 -24.15
C ASN A 97 -27.44 -11.72 -23.02
N VAL A 98 -27.97 -12.81 -22.45
CA VAL A 98 -27.29 -13.56 -21.38
C VAL A 98 -26.05 -14.27 -21.91
N VAL A 99 -26.13 -14.91 -23.08
CA VAL A 99 -24.99 -15.58 -23.72
C VAL A 99 -23.93 -14.55 -24.15
N PHE A 100 -24.35 -13.40 -24.66
CA PHE A 100 -23.46 -12.28 -24.94
C PHE A 100 -22.73 -11.81 -23.67
N LEU A 101 -23.42 -11.64 -22.55
CA LEU A 101 -22.79 -11.27 -21.27
C LEU A 101 -21.81 -12.34 -20.76
N MET A 102 -22.12 -13.62 -20.93
CA MET A 102 -21.21 -14.72 -20.57
C MET A 102 -19.97 -14.77 -21.46
N VAL A 103 -20.13 -14.56 -22.76
CA VAL A 103 -19.02 -14.48 -23.73
C VAL A 103 -18.19 -13.22 -23.50
N ALA A 104 -18.82 -12.07 -23.24
CA ALA A 104 -18.16 -10.83 -22.84
C ALA A 104 -17.37 -10.99 -21.53
N GLY A 105 -17.81 -11.84 -20.60
CA GLY A 105 -17.04 -12.23 -19.42
C GLY A 105 -15.78 -13.05 -19.73
N HIS A 106 -15.84 -13.90 -20.76
CA HIS A 106 -14.69 -14.64 -21.29
C HIS A 106 -13.74 -13.72 -22.08
N ASP A 107 -14.26 -12.74 -22.83
CA ASP A 107 -13.50 -11.68 -23.49
C ASP A 107 -12.80 -10.78 -22.48
N THR A 108 -13.42 -10.44 -21.35
CA THR A 108 -12.75 -9.60 -20.34
C THR A 108 -11.52 -10.31 -19.77
N SER A 109 -11.60 -11.63 -19.53
CA SER A 109 -10.50 -12.45 -19.02
C SER A 109 -9.43 -12.75 -20.07
N SER A 110 -9.82 -12.98 -21.32
CA SER A 110 -8.89 -13.23 -22.43
C SER A 110 -8.25 -11.95 -22.95
N VAL A 111 -8.97 -10.81 -22.96
CA VAL A 111 -8.40 -9.47 -23.12
C VAL A 111 -7.48 -9.14 -21.94
N LEU A 112 -7.81 -9.55 -20.70
CA LEU A 112 -6.91 -9.44 -19.55
C LEU A 112 -5.58 -10.15 -19.80
N VAL A 113 -5.68 -11.43 -20.17
CA VAL A 113 -4.52 -12.29 -20.41
C VAL A 113 -3.76 -11.77 -21.63
N THR A 114 -4.44 -11.33 -22.68
CA THR A 114 -3.84 -10.73 -23.88
C THR A 114 -3.16 -9.41 -23.56
N PHE A 115 -3.71 -8.58 -22.68
CA PHE A 115 -3.11 -7.32 -22.24
C PHE A 115 -1.91 -7.58 -21.32
N ILE A 116 -2.01 -8.53 -20.38
CA ILE A 116 -0.89 -8.98 -19.54
C ILE A 116 0.23 -9.54 -20.42
N VAL A 117 -0.10 -10.42 -21.37
CA VAL A 117 0.83 -11.02 -22.34
C VAL A 117 1.45 -9.96 -23.24
N ARG A 118 0.66 -9.02 -23.78
CA ARG A 118 1.14 -7.92 -24.62
C ARG A 118 2.07 -6.99 -23.84
N GLN A 119 1.75 -6.66 -22.59
CA GLN A 119 2.61 -5.84 -21.73
C GLN A 119 3.90 -6.58 -21.36
N LEU A 120 3.83 -7.86 -21.04
CA LEU A 120 5.01 -8.70 -20.79
C LEU A 120 5.85 -8.92 -22.05
N ALA A 121 5.24 -8.91 -23.25
CA ALA A 121 5.92 -9.06 -24.54
C ALA A 121 6.50 -7.75 -25.08
N MET A 122 5.90 -6.61 -24.76
CA MET A 122 6.37 -5.27 -25.11
C MET A 122 7.57 -4.83 -24.26
N ASP A 123 7.68 -5.35 -23.03
CA ASP A 123 8.84 -5.12 -22.16
C ASP A 123 9.40 -6.45 -21.61
N PRO A 124 10.24 -7.15 -22.41
CA PRO A 124 10.85 -8.42 -22.02
C PRO A 124 11.68 -8.34 -20.73
N THR A 125 12.13 -7.14 -20.37
CA THR A 125 12.91 -6.93 -19.14
C THR A 125 12.05 -7.09 -17.89
N ILE A 126 10.75 -6.79 -17.95
CA ILE A 126 9.82 -7.01 -16.82
C ILE A 126 9.65 -8.52 -16.56
N TYR A 127 9.49 -9.31 -17.62
CA TYR A 127 9.35 -10.76 -17.53
C TYR A 127 10.61 -11.41 -16.91
N ASP A 128 11.80 -11.04 -17.40
CA ASP A 128 13.07 -11.58 -16.92
C ASP A 128 13.40 -11.12 -15.49
N ASN A 129 13.09 -9.87 -15.12
CA ASN A 129 13.37 -9.33 -13.80
C ASN A 129 12.42 -9.83 -12.70
N VAL A 130 11.15 -10.12 -13.05
CA VAL A 130 10.15 -10.61 -12.09
C VAL A 130 10.34 -12.11 -11.80
N LEU A 131 10.74 -12.92 -12.80
CA LEU A 131 10.88 -14.38 -12.65
C LEU A 131 12.31 -14.87 -12.36
N ARG A 132 13.37 -14.20 -12.84
CA ARG A 132 14.76 -14.65 -12.57
C ARG A 132 15.32 -14.12 -11.24
N GLY A 133 14.74 -13.07 -10.70
CA GLY A 133 15.17 -12.46 -9.43
C GLY A 133 14.59 -13.12 -8.19
N GLN A 134 15.00 -12.62 -7.02
CA GLN A 134 14.55 -13.11 -5.72
C GLN A 134 13.40 -12.27 -5.12
N SER A 135 12.89 -11.29 -5.88
CA SER A 135 11.83 -10.36 -5.42
C SER A 135 10.57 -11.07 -4.94
N LEU A 136 10.06 -12.04 -5.71
CA LEU A 136 8.84 -12.78 -5.34
C LEU A 136 9.05 -13.66 -4.11
N SER A 137 10.22 -14.29 -4.01
CA SER A 137 10.58 -15.10 -2.83
C SER A 137 10.70 -14.22 -1.58
N LEU A 138 11.30 -13.04 -1.70
CA LEU A 138 11.40 -12.08 -0.59
C LEU A 138 10.02 -11.55 -0.19
N LEU A 139 9.19 -11.09 -1.15
CA LEU A 139 7.83 -10.63 -0.87
C LEU A 139 6.96 -11.73 -0.24
N GLY A 140 7.10 -12.98 -0.69
CA GLY A 140 6.44 -14.13 -0.07
C GLY A 140 6.89 -14.37 1.37
N ALA A 141 8.19 -14.25 1.63
CA ALA A 141 8.74 -14.36 2.98
C ALA A 141 8.25 -13.21 3.89
N MET A 142 8.19 -11.98 3.39
CA MET A 142 7.62 -10.84 4.11
C MET A 142 6.14 -11.07 4.47
N ARG A 143 5.33 -11.54 3.51
CA ARG A 143 3.90 -11.83 3.75
C ARG A 143 3.64 -12.94 4.76
N THR A 144 4.54 -13.91 4.85
CA THR A 144 4.42 -15.03 5.80
C THR A 144 5.18 -14.77 7.10
N ASN A 145 5.71 -13.56 7.31
CA ASN A 145 6.55 -13.20 8.46
C ASN A 145 7.77 -14.13 8.64
N THR A 146 8.34 -14.61 7.54
CA THR A 146 9.54 -15.48 7.49
C THR A 146 10.72 -14.80 6.78
N ALA A 147 10.69 -13.47 6.64
CA ALA A 147 11.72 -12.72 5.93
C ALA A 147 13.10 -12.80 6.63
N GLU A 148 13.14 -12.85 7.96
CA GLU A 148 14.39 -13.09 8.70
C GLU A 148 14.98 -14.47 8.43
N GLU A 149 14.12 -15.50 8.41
CA GLU A 149 14.52 -16.87 8.08
C GLU A 149 15.03 -16.96 6.63
N TRP A 150 14.41 -16.22 5.72
CA TRP A 150 14.86 -16.10 4.34
C TRP A 150 16.26 -15.47 4.24
N LEU A 151 16.54 -14.44 5.03
CA LEU A 151 17.86 -13.81 5.12
C LEU A 151 18.89 -14.74 5.78
N ARG A 152 18.54 -15.40 6.88
CA ARG A 152 19.41 -16.35 7.59
C ARG A 152 19.88 -17.46 6.65
N LYS A 153 18.97 -18.11 5.92
CA LYS A 153 19.31 -19.14 4.92
C LYS A 153 20.27 -18.63 3.85
N ARG A 154 20.14 -17.36 3.46
CA ARG A 154 21.06 -16.73 2.50
C ARG A 154 22.44 -16.49 3.10
N ILE A 155 22.52 -16.02 4.34
CA ILE A 155 23.79 -15.84 5.07
C ILE A 155 24.50 -17.18 5.24
N GLU A 156 23.78 -18.23 5.64
CA GLU A 156 24.36 -19.58 5.79
C GLU A 156 24.91 -20.14 4.48
N LYS A 157 24.24 -19.86 3.37
CA LYS A 157 24.62 -20.40 2.06
C LYS A 157 25.73 -19.61 1.36
N TYR A 158 25.71 -18.28 1.46
CA TYR A 158 26.57 -17.40 0.65
C TYR A 158 27.50 -16.51 1.49
N GLY A 159 27.40 -16.55 2.81
CA GLY A 159 28.12 -15.68 3.71
C GLY A 159 27.45 -14.31 3.94
N PRO A 160 28.09 -13.43 4.72
CA PRO A 160 27.54 -12.13 5.12
C PRO A 160 27.43 -11.10 3.98
N ILE A 161 28.07 -11.37 2.83
CA ILE A 161 28.04 -10.54 1.64
C ILE A 161 27.59 -11.42 0.48
N SER A 162 26.48 -11.07 -0.19
CA SER A 162 26.01 -11.86 -1.33
C SER A 162 25.30 -11.04 -2.39
N LYS A 163 25.42 -11.49 -3.65
CA LYS A 163 24.69 -10.94 -4.78
C LYS A 163 23.29 -11.55 -4.90
N LEU A 164 22.34 -10.73 -5.32
CA LEU A 164 20.99 -11.12 -5.71
C LEU A 164 20.39 -10.11 -6.69
N THR A 165 19.18 -10.38 -7.16
CA THR A 165 18.41 -9.44 -7.98
C THR A 165 17.09 -9.16 -7.28
N LEU A 166 16.90 -7.93 -6.82
CA LEU A 166 15.66 -7.45 -6.21
C LEU A 166 15.07 -6.32 -7.05
N PHE A 167 13.75 -6.38 -7.24
CA PHE A 167 12.96 -5.36 -7.93
C PHE A 167 13.54 -4.92 -9.29
N GLY A 168 14.10 -5.89 -10.03
CA GLY A 168 14.67 -5.70 -11.36
C GLY A 168 16.03 -5.02 -11.39
N ARG A 169 16.77 -5.01 -10.28
CA ARG A 169 18.14 -4.50 -10.24
C ARG A 169 19.10 -5.49 -9.61
N PRO A 170 20.37 -5.54 -10.07
CA PRO A 170 21.44 -6.19 -9.33
C PRO A 170 21.57 -5.56 -7.94
N THR A 171 21.59 -6.40 -6.93
CA THR A 171 21.60 -6.01 -5.52
C THR A 171 22.71 -6.75 -4.80
N VAL A 172 23.47 -6.03 -3.96
CA VAL A 172 24.37 -6.61 -2.97
C VAL A 172 23.69 -6.55 -1.61
N PHE A 173 23.56 -7.71 -0.98
CA PHE A 173 23.17 -7.84 0.41
C PHE A 173 24.42 -7.83 1.28
N ILE A 174 24.43 -6.99 2.31
CA ILE A 174 25.47 -6.91 3.33
C ILE A 174 24.84 -6.98 4.72
N THR A 175 25.51 -7.61 5.68
CA THR A 175 25.02 -7.69 7.05
C THR A 175 26.09 -7.39 8.10
N GLY A 176 25.64 -7.02 9.30
CA GLY A 176 26.50 -6.75 10.45
C GLY A 176 26.76 -5.27 10.74
N PRO A 177 27.40 -4.96 11.88
CA PRO A 177 27.67 -3.57 12.29
C PRO A 177 28.57 -2.81 11.31
N VAL A 178 29.54 -3.50 10.71
CA VAL A 178 30.47 -2.90 9.73
C VAL A 178 29.72 -2.49 8.46
N ALA A 179 28.75 -3.28 8.01
CA ALA A 179 27.89 -2.97 6.88
C ALA A 179 27.06 -1.70 7.12
N ASN A 180 26.50 -1.57 8.33
CA ASN A 180 25.76 -0.37 8.73
C ASN A 180 26.67 0.86 8.75
N LYS A 181 27.86 0.76 9.35
CA LYS A 181 28.84 1.85 9.37
C LYS A 181 29.23 2.28 7.96
N PHE A 182 29.51 1.32 7.07
CA PHE A 182 29.82 1.59 5.67
C PHE A 182 28.70 2.37 4.98
N LEU A 183 27.45 1.95 5.16
CA LEU A 183 26.30 2.60 4.56
C LEU A 183 26.11 4.04 5.05
N PHE A 184 26.09 4.24 6.37
CA PHE A 184 25.87 5.57 6.95
C PHE A 184 27.03 6.55 6.72
N THR A 185 28.27 6.06 6.58
CA THR A 185 29.43 6.92 6.30
C THR A 185 29.48 7.37 4.84
N ASN A 186 28.88 6.61 3.92
CA ASN A 186 28.92 6.90 2.48
C ASN A 186 27.61 7.51 1.92
N GLU A 187 26.60 7.70 2.76
CA GLU A 187 25.31 8.32 2.40
C GLU A 187 25.51 9.75 1.85
N GLY A 188 24.83 10.07 0.75
CA GLY A 188 24.89 11.38 0.10
C GLY A 188 26.16 11.65 -0.72
N ASN A 189 27.17 10.77 -0.66
CA ASN A 189 28.39 10.88 -1.46
C ASN A 189 28.53 9.73 -2.47
N LYS A 190 28.73 8.50 -1.97
CA LYS A 190 28.89 7.31 -2.82
C LYS A 190 27.65 6.43 -2.86
N LEU A 191 26.77 6.56 -1.86
CA LEU A 191 25.49 5.87 -1.76
C LEU A 191 24.38 6.90 -1.63
N ALA A 192 23.21 6.61 -2.20
CA ALA A 192 22.00 7.39 -1.96
C ALA A 192 20.82 6.48 -1.66
N SER A 193 19.96 6.89 -0.74
CA SER A 193 18.61 6.33 -0.58
C SER A 193 17.91 6.26 -1.94
N GLN A 194 17.35 5.10 -2.26
CA GLN A 194 16.51 4.93 -3.43
C GLN A 194 15.52 3.81 -3.19
N GLN A 195 14.24 4.17 -3.07
CA GLN A 195 13.19 3.17 -2.96
C GLN A 195 12.93 2.48 -4.31
N PRO A 196 12.31 1.30 -4.30
CA PRO A 196 11.75 0.70 -5.50
C PRO A 196 10.82 1.69 -6.22
N LYS A 197 10.86 1.71 -7.57
CA LYS A 197 10.01 2.60 -8.39
C LYS A 197 8.51 2.48 -8.09
N SER A 198 8.08 1.33 -7.57
CA SER A 198 6.72 1.10 -7.13
C SER A 198 6.31 2.02 -5.98
N ILE A 199 7.19 2.20 -5.00
CA ILE A 199 6.98 3.08 -3.85
C ILE A 199 6.98 4.53 -4.30
N THR A 200 7.97 4.94 -5.11
CA THR A 200 8.07 6.33 -5.59
C THR A 200 6.90 6.73 -6.48
N ARG A 201 6.28 5.79 -7.20
CA ARG A 201 5.06 6.07 -7.99
C ARG A 201 3.85 6.40 -7.11
N LEU A 202 3.80 5.84 -5.89
CA LEU A 202 2.72 6.05 -4.93
C LEU A 202 2.98 7.28 -4.05
N LEU A 203 4.18 7.41 -3.50
CA LEU A 203 4.54 8.43 -2.51
C LEU A 203 5.15 9.68 -3.15
N GLY A 204 5.41 9.63 -4.45
CA GLY A 204 6.07 10.69 -5.21
C GLY A 204 7.58 10.66 -5.10
N THR A 205 8.21 11.67 -5.70
CA THR A 205 9.67 11.77 -5.83
C THR A 205 10.26 12.96 -5.09
N ARG A 206 9.41 13.88 -4.62
CA ARG A 206 9.82 15.06 -3.87
C ARG A 206 9.54 14.89 -2.38
N ASN A 207 10.01 13.79 -1.82
CA ASN A 207 9.91 13.52 -0.38
C ASN A 207 11.29 13.28 0.23
N VAL A 208 11.35 13.38 1.57
CA VAL A 208 12.57 13.22 2.38
C VAL A 208 13.31 11.90 2.15
N MET A 209 12.63 10.84 1.70
CA MET A 209 13.26 9.54 1.46
C MET A 209 13.98 9.43 0.11
N GLU A 210 13.59 10.27 -0.87
CA GLU A 210 14.10 10.23 -2.25
C GLU A 210 15.03 11.40 -2.57
N MET A 211 14.85 12.56 -1.93
CA MET A 211 15.71 13.72 -2.15
C MET A 211 17.14 13.46 -1.67
N ILE A 212 18.11 14.13 -2.30
CA ILE A 212 19.54 14.07 -1.94
C ILE A 212 20.14 15.47 -1.80
N GLY A 213 21.28 15.57 -1.11
CA GLY A 213 22.04 16.82 -0.99
C GLY A 213 21.28 17.95 -0.30
N GLU A 214 21.35 19.16 -0.86
CA GLU A 214 20.75 20.36 -0.26
C GLU A 214 19.22 20.33 -0.25
N GLU A 215 18.58 19.71 -1.25
CA GLU A 215 17.11 19.55 -1.24
C GLU A 215 16.67 18.65 -0.08
N HIS A 216 17.37 17.53 0.14
CA HIS A 216 17.13 16.65 1.29
C HIS A 216 17.29 17.40 2.62
N LYS A 217 18.39 18.13 2.81
CA LYS A 217 18.62 18.91 4.04
C LYS A 217 17.49 19.91 4.30
N ARG A 218 17.04 20.63 3.27
CA ARG A 218 15.93 21.59 3.40
C ARG A 218 14.63 20.90 3.81
N THR A 219 14.26 19.83 3.12
CA THR A 219 13.06 19.05 3.45
C THR A 219 13.14 18.45 4.85
N GLN A 220 14.31 17.93 5.25
CA GLN A 220 14.54 17.40 6.58
C GLN A 220 14.41 18.51 7.65
N SER A 221 14.94 19.71 7.41
CA SER A 221 14.78 20.86 8.31
C SER A 221 13.32 21.29 8.43
N ALA A 222 12.58 21.30 7.31
CA ALA A 222 11.15 21.65 7.30
C ALA A 222 10.30 20.65 8.11
N ILE A 223 10.52 19.35 7.91
CA ILE A 223 9.88 18.30 8.73
C ILE A 223 10.35 18.41 10.19
N GLY A 224 11.62 18.76 10.40
CA GLY A 224 12.20 18.96 11.73
C GLY A 224 11.49 20.03 12.56
N MET A 225 10.91 21.07 11.94
CA MET A 225 10.10 22.08 12.64
C MET A 225 8.90 21.47 13.36
N PHE A 226 8.24 20.50 12.73
CA PHE A 226 7.10 19.75 13.30
C PHE A 226 7.53 18.80 14.42
N LEU A 227 8.78 18.32 14.40
CA LEU A 227 9.32 17.39 15.38
C LEU A 227 10.15 18.07 16.48
N ARG A 228 10.08 19.40 16.60
CA ARG A 228 10.82 20.14 17.63
C ARG A 228 10.32 19.77 19.05
N PRO A 229 11.21 19.73 20.05
CA PRO A 229 10.84 19.33 21.40
C PRO A 229 9.69 20.16 22.01
N GLU A 230 9.56 21.43 21.65
CA GLU A 230 8.51 22.35 22.10
C GLU A 230 7.15 22.00 21.48
N VAL A 231 7.17 21.57 20.22
CA VAL A 231 5.98 21.14 19.48
C VAL A 231 5.52 19.76 19.96
N LEU A 232 6.45 18.82 20.16
CA LEU A 232 6.16 17.49 20.69
C LEU A 232 5.49 17.51 22.07
N LYS A 233 5.84 18.49 22.93
CA LYS A 233 5.16 18.68 24.23
C LYS A 233 3.65 18.89 24.07
N ARG A 234 3.22 19.59 23.02
CA ARG A 234 1.80 19.83 22.73
C ARG A 234 1.09 18.59 22.18
N TYR A 235 1.84 17.65 21.60
CA TYR A 235 1.29 16.43 21.01
C TYR A 235 0.94 15.36 22.02
N VAL A 236 1.62 15.31 23.17
CA VAL A 236 1.36 14.31 24.22
C VAL A 236 -0.12 14.32 24.62
N GLY A 237 -0.68 15.49 24.93
CA GLY A 237 -2.09 15.61 25.31
C GLY A 237 -3.07 15.27 24.17
N LYS A 238 -2.72 15.59 22.92
CA LYS A 238 -3.56 15.24 21.74
C LYS A 238 -3.54 13.72 21.47
N MET A 239 -2.38 13.09 21.63
CA MET A 239 -2.23 11.64 21.49
C MET A 239 -3.03 10.92 22.58
N GLU A 240 -2.97 11.41 23.82
CA GLU A 240 -3.78 10.86 24.92
C GLU A 240 -5.28 10.92 24.63
N ASP A 241 -5.79 12.05 24.12
CA ASP A 241 -7.21 12.18 23.76
C ASP A 241 -7.63 11.16 22.70
N GLU A 242 -6.77 10.90 21.71
CA GLU A 242 -7.03 9.89 20.68
C GLU A 242 -6.97 8.46 21.24
N VAL A 243 -6.03 8.17 22.13
CA VAL A 243 -5.96 6.87 22.81
C VAL A 243 -7.21 6.64 23.65
N LYS A 244 -7.66 7.62 24.45
CA LYS A 244 -8.88 7.50 25.28
C LYS A 244 -10.11 7.25 24.40
N ARG A 245 -10.31 8.05 23.36
CA ARG A 245 -11.41 7.89 22.41
C ARG A 245 -11.40 6.51 21.74
N HIS A 246 -10.22 6.04 21.33
CA HIS A 246 -10.08 4.72 20.72
C HIS A 246 -10.46 3.59 21.69
N LEU A 247 -10.04 3.68 22.96
CA LEU A 247 -10.43 2.72 23.99
C LEU A 247 -11.95 2.73 24.23
N GLU A 248 -12.54 3.92 24.40
CA GLU A 248 -13.99 4.07 24.62
C GLU A 248 -14.82 3.50 23.47
N MET A 249 -14.43 3.76 22.21
CA MET A 249 -15.20 3.33 21.03
C MET A 249 -15.03 1.86 20.69
N HIS A 250 -13.85 1.28 20.91
CA HIS A 250 -13.52 -0.04 20.36
C HIS A 250 -13.29 -1.14 21.42
N TRP A 251 -13.04 -0.78 22.68
CA TRP A 251 -12.64 -1.75 23.72
C TRP A 251 -13.72 -2.00 24.77
N SER A 252 -14.69 -1.10 24.90
CA SER A 252 -15.75 -1.15 25.91
C SER A 252 -16.77 -2.30 25.74
N ALA A 253 -16.78 -3.00 24.59
CA ALA A 253 -17.88 -3.89 24.21
C ALA A 253 -17.52 -5.38 23.93
N TRP A 254 -16.31 -5.87 24.22
CA TRP A 254 -15.88 -7.18 23.68
C TRP A 254 -15.10 -8.09 24.64
N GLY A 255 -15.38 -9.40 24.56
CA GLY A 255 -14.59 -10.47 25.20
C GLY A 255 -13.38 -10.93 24.39
N GLN A 256 -13.41 -10.83 23.04
CA GLN A 256 -12.27 -11.14 22.16
C GLN A 256 -12.11 -10.06 21.09
N LEU A 257 -10.89 -9.55 20.92
CA LEU A 257 -10.55 -8.43 20.04
C LEU A 257 -9.36 -8.77 19.14
N LYS A 258 -9.35 -8.24 17.92
CA LYS A 258 -8.18 -8.31 17.02
C LYS A 258 -7.33 -7.05 17.18
N VAL A 259 -6.19 -7.19 17.83
CA VAL A 259 -5.30 -6.05 18.19
C VAL A 259 -4.76 -5.31 16.97
N MET A 260 -4.22 -6.00 15.97
CA MET A 260 -3.53 -5.35 14.85
C MET A 260 -4.43 -4.35 14.08
N PRO A 261 -5.66 -4.71 13.64
CA PRO A 261 -6.57 -3.75 13.03
C PRO A 261 -6.85 -2.52 13.91
N LEU A 262 -7.00 -2.71 15.21
CA LEU A 262 -7.25 -1.61 16.15
C LEU A 262 -6.04 -0.68 16.27
N MET A 263 -4.82 -1.23 16.34
CA MET A 263 -3.60 -0.41 16.42
C MET A 263 -3.34 0.34 15.11
N THR A 264 -3.68 -0.25 13.97
CA THR A 264 -3.68 0.42 12.67
C THR A 264 -4.65 1.62 12.67
N THR A 265 -5.90 1.42 13.12
CA THR A 265 -6.86 2.52 13.27
C THR A 265 -6.34 3.61 14.23
N LEU A 266 -5.89 3.24 15.44
CA LEU A 266 -5.38 4.20 16.43
C LEU A 266 -4.24 5.06 15.89
N THR A 267 -3.27 4.45 15.22
CA THR A 267 -2.11 5.19 14.70
C THR A 267 -2.47 6.07 13.51
N PHE A 268 -3.43 5.66 12.67
CA PHE A 268 -3.99 6.50 11.60
C PHE A 268 -4.65 7.74 12.16
N ASP A 269 -5.39 7.52 13.22
CA ASP A 269 -6.18 8.52 13.90
C ASP A 269 -5.28 9.57 14.58
N ILE A 270 -4.25 9.09 15.28
CA ILE A 270 -3.20 9.94 15.86
C ILE A 270 -2.50 10.75 14.77
N ILE A 271 -1.99 10.11 13.71
CA ILE A 271 -1.24 10.83 12.68
C ILE A 271 -2.15 11.83 11.94
N SER A 272 -3.42 11.50 11.70
CA SER A 272 -4.37 12.43 11.08
C SER A 272 -4.66 13.65 11.95
N SER A 273 -4.83 13.45 13.26
CA SER A 273 -5.01 14.55 14.21
C SER A 273 -3.78 15.47 14.25
N LEU A 274 -2.59 14.89 14.27
CA LEU A 274 -1.33 15.64 14.37
C LEU A 274 -0.91 16.33 13.06
N LEU A 275 -1.12 15.70 11.91
CA LEU A 275 -0.69 16.25 10.61
C LEU A 275 -1.62 17.33 10.07
N PHE A 276 -2.92 17.21 10.34
CA PHE A 276 -3.93 18.05 9.71
C PHE A 276 -4.70 18.95 10.67
N GLY A 277 -4.59 18.70 11.99
CA GLY A 277 -5.49 19.33 12.97
C GLY A 277 -6.96 18.98 12.70
N LEU A 278 -7.24 17.83 12.07
CA LEU A 278 -8.59 17.47 11.65
C LEU A 278 -9.41 16.94 12.82
N GLU A 279 -10.31 17.77 13.34
CA GLU A 279 -11.45 17.35 14.18
C GLU A 279 -12.65 16.84 13.33
N ARG A 280 -12.57 16.95 11.99
CA ARG A 280 -13.71 16.70 11.09
C ARG A 280 -13.81 15.23 10.67
N ALA A 281 -14.69 14.48 11.34
CA ALA A 281 -14.92 13.04 11.11
C ALA A 281 -15.07 12.62 9.63
N ARG A 282 -15.87 13.32 8.81
CA ARG A 282 -16.11 12.94 7.40
C ARG A 282 -14.88 13.00 6.49
N LEU A 283 -14.02 14.00 6.68
CA LEU A 283 -12.78 14.16 5.90
C LEU A 283 -11.77 13.07 6.27
N ARG A 284 -11.69 12.76 7.57
CA ARG A 284 -10.86 11.68 8.10
C ARG A 284 -11.32 10.32 7.59
N GLU A 285 -12.61 10.00 7.64
CA GLU A 285 -13.17 8.73 7.12
C GLU A 285 -12.84 8.51 5.64
N GLY A 286 -13.02 9.54 4.80
CA GLY A 286 -12.63 9.49 3.40
C GLY A 286 -11.13 9.23 3.22
N LEU A 287 -10.30 9.90 4.02
CA LEU A 287 -8.85 9.75 3.95
C LEU A 287 -8.38 8.36 4.40
N VAL A 288 -8.94 7.80 5.48
CA VAL A 288 -8.66 6.41 5.95
C VAL A 288 -8.88 5.42 4.83
N LYS A 289 -10.05 5.50 4.18
CA LYS A 289 -10.44 4.57 3.12
C LYS A 289 -9.43 4.59 1.97
N GLU A 290 -9.12 5.78 1.49
CA GLU A 290 -8.17 5.95 0.38
C GLU A 290 -6.75 5.56 0.78
N PHE A 291 -6.34 5.88 2.00
CA PHE A 291 -5.04 5.49 2.53
C PHE A 291 -4.88 3.97 2.61
N ASN A 292 -5.88 3.25 3.12
CA ASN A 292 -5.85 1.78 3.16
C ASN A 292 -5.75 1.17 1.75
N GLU A 293 -6.52 1.68 0.77
CA GLU A 293 -6.41 1.22 -0.63
C GLU A 293 -5.04 1.54 -1.25
N MET A 294 -4.41 2.66 -0.86
CA MET A 294 -3.04 2.99 -1.26
C MET A 294 -2.03 1.99 -0.66
N MET A 295 -2.16 1.65 0.62
CA MET A 295 -1.24 0.77 1.32
C MET A 295 -1.29 -0.68 0.80
N GLU A 296 -2.45 -1.18 0.40
CA GLU A 296 -2.61 -2.55 -0.11
C GLU A 296 -1.75 -2.89 -1.34
N GLY A 297 -1.47 -1.90 -2.20
CA GLY A 297 -0.66 -2.06 -3.41
C GLY A 297 0.78 -1.61 -3.26
N MET A 298 1.16 -0.99 -2.13
CA MET A 298 2.55 -0.59 -1.85
C MET A 298 3.50 -1.81 -1.83
N TRP A 299 3.03 -2.93 -1.29
CA TRP A 299 3.76 -4.21 -1.23
C TRP A 299 3.24 -5.26 -2.23
N ALA A 300 2.51 -4.83 -3.26
CA ALA A 300 2.05 -5.70 -4.33
C ALA A 300 3.09 -5.80 -5.46
N VAL A 301 2.85 -6.74 -6.38
CA VAL A 301 3.62 -6.80 -7.63
C VAL A 301 3.31 -5.53 -8.43
N PRO A 302 4.32 -4.76 -8.87
CA PRO A 302 4.13 -3.41 -9.41
C PRO A 302 3.71 -3.43 -10.89
N VAL A 303 2.61 -4.12 -11.18
CA VAL A 303 2.01 -4.21 -12.51
C VAL A 303 0.84 -3.22 -12.57
N ASN A 304 0.93 -2.21 -13.43
CA ASN A 304 -0.06 -1.13 -13.49
C ASN A 304 -1.20 -1.45 -14.46
N LEU A 305 -2.07 -2.40 -14.08
CA LEU A 305 -3.25 -2.77 -14.89
C LEU A 305 -4.55 -2.52 -14.11
N PRO A 306 -5.68 -2.17 -14.75
CA PRO A 306 -6.89 -1.65 -14.08
C PRO A 306 -7.45 -2.46 -12.89
N PHE A 307 -7.18 -3.77 -12.86
CA PHE A 307 -7.68 -4.74 -11.88
C PHE A 307 -6.64 -5.12 -10.81
N THR A 308 -5.40 -4.64 -10.95
CA THR A 308 -4.32 -4.94 -10.02
C THR A 308 -4.40 -4.08 -8.77
N ARG A 309 -3.93 -4.63 -7.64
CA ARG A 309 -3.77 -3.85 -6.40
C ARG A 309 -2.90 -2.62 -6.60
N PHE A 310 -1.82 -2.74 -7.39
CA PHE A 310 -0.92 -1.62 -7.65
C PHE A 310 -1.60 -0.47 -8.41
N ASN A 311 -2.42 -0.74 -9.43
CA ASN A 311 -3.19 0.31 -10.11
C ASN A 311 -4.21 0.99 -9.19
N LYS A 312 -4.94 0.19 -8.40
CA LYS A 312 -5.87 0.70 -7.39
C LYS A 312 -5.17 1.64 -6.42
N SER A 313 -4.00 1.28 -5.93
CA SER A 313 -3.20 2.12 -5.04
C SER A 313 -2.67 3.39 -5.70
N ILE A 314 -2.32 3.37 -7.00
CA ILE A 314 -1.99 4.59 -7.74
C ILE A 314 -3.19 5.53 -7.80
N ARG A 315 -4.39 5.00 -8.09
CA ARG A 315 -5.62 5.80 -8.11
C ARG A 315 -5.96 6.36 -6.74
N ALA A 316 -5.81 5.56 -5.69
CA ALA A 316 -6.00 5.99 -4.31
C ALA A 316 -5.01 7.08 -3.90
N SER A 317 -3.72 6.93 -4.22
CA SER A 317 -2.70 7.97 -4.04
C SER A 317 -3.09 9.28 -4.74
N GLN A 318 -3.64 9.23 -5.96
CA GLN A 318 -4.11 10.43 -6.65
C GLN A 318 -5.31 11.08 -5.94
N ARG A 319 -6.26 10.29 -5.43
CA ARG A 319 -7.41 10.81 -4.66
C ARG A 319 -6.96 11.46 -3.36
N ILE A 320 -6.02 10.83 -2.63
CA ILE A 320 -5.38 11.40 -1.44
C ILE A 320 -4.72 12.74 -1.79
N ARG A 321 -3.91 12.80 -2.85
CA ARG A 321 -3.26 14.05 -3.30
C ARG A 321 -4.28 15.17 -3.56
N ASN A 322 -5.40 14.86 -4.20
CA ASN A 322 -6.45 15.83 -4.47
C ASN A 322 -7.13 16.33 -3.17
N MET A 323 -7.35 15.44 -2.20
CA MET A 323 -7.88 15.82 -0.89
C MET A 323 -6.89 16.69 -0.11
N LEU A 324 -5.61 16.31 -0.10
CA LEU A 324 -4.55 17.03 0.59
C LEU A 324 -4.28 18.40 -0.02
N SER A 325 -4.32 18.56 -1.35
CA SER A 325 -4.14 19.86 -2.00
C SER A 325 -5.20 20.88 -1.55
N LYS A 326 -6.46 20.44 -1.37
CA LYS A 326 -7.51 21.31 -0.78
C LYS A 326 -7.16 21.74 0.64
N ILE A 327 -6.71 20.80 1.48
CA ILE A 327 -6.31 21.10 2.87
C ILE A 327 -5.11 22.07 2.90
N VAL A 328 -4.11 21.85 2.04
CA VAL A 328 -2.94 22.73 1.92
C VAL A 328 -3.35 24.13 1.49
N HIS A 329 -4.28 24.24 0.54
CA HIS A 329 -4.82 25.53 0.11
C HIS A 329 -5.54 26.26 1.25
N ASP A 330 -6.49 25.60 1.92
CA ASP A 330 -7.25 26.19 3.03
C ASP A 330 -6.33 26.66 4.17
N LYS A 331 -5.31 25.85 4.51
CA LYS A 331 -4.31 26.21 5.53
C LYS A 331 -3.40 27.36 5.10
N ARG A 332 -3.04 27.45 3.81
CA ARG A 332 -2.27 28.57 3.29
C ARG A 332 -3.03 29.88 3.45
N VAL A 333 -4.30 29.91 3.02
CA VAL A 333 -5.17 31.09 3.19
C VAL A 333 -5.29 31.47 4.66
N ALA A 334 -5.53 30.49 5.54
CA ALA A 334 -5.67 30.75 6.97
C ALA A 334 -4.36 31.24 7.65
N LEU A 335 -3.20 30.79 7.19
CA LEU A 335 -1.90 31.32 7.64
C LEU A 335 -1.68 32.75 7.18
N ASP A 336 -1.99 33.05 5.91
CA ASP A 336 -1.82 34.38 5.33
C ASP A 336 -2.75 35.41 6.02
N GLU A 337 -3.92 34.98 6.49
CA GLU A 337 -4.87 35.77 7.30
C GLU A 337 -4.53 35.81 8.81
N GLY A 338 -3.46 35.14 9.26
CA GLY A 338 -3.05 35.10 10.67
C GLY A 338 -3.97 34.28 11.60
N ARG A 339 -4.83 33.42 11.04
CA ARG A 339 -5.78 32.58 11.79
C ARG A 339 -5.19 31.28 12.33
N LEU A 340 -4.06 30.82 11.78
CA LEU A 340 -3.36 29.60 12.22
C LEU A 340 -1.94 29.91 12.66
N HIS A 341 -1.42 29.12 13.59
CA HIS A 341 -0.02 29.25 14.01
C HIS A 341 0.91 28.56 12.99
N PRO A 342 2.09 29.13 12.65
CA PRO A 342 3.05 28.55 11.71
C PRO A 342 3.53 27.13 12.01
N THR A 343 3.36 26.66 13.24
CA THR A 343 3.76 25.32 13.71
C THR A 343 2.61 24.57 14.38
N GLU A 344 1.38 24.83 13.97
CA GLU A 344 0.19 24.20 14.54
C GLU A 344 0.13 22.70 14.24
N ASP A 345 0.55 22.33 13.04
CA ASP A 345 0.63 20.96 12.50
C ASP A 345 1.73 20.86 11.43
N LEU A 346 1.84 19.69 10.78
CA LEU A 346 2.87 19.47 9.76
C LEU A 346 2.67 20.39 8.55
N ILE A 347 1.44 20.52 8.03
CA ILE A 347 1.19 21.29 6.82
C ILE A 347 1.54 22.76 7.04
N THR A 348 1.12 23.34 8.17
CA THR A 348 1.46 24.71 8.54
C THR A 348 2.96 24.90 8.72
N SER A 349 3.65 23.92 9.32
CA SER A 349 5.12 23.92 9.44
C SER A 349 5.83 23.92 8.08
N LEU A 350 5.38 23.08 7.15
CA LEU A 350 5.94 23.00 5.80
C LEU A 350 5.63 24.25 4.95
N LEU A 351 4.45 24.85 5.11
CA LEU A 351 4.05 26.09 4.43
C LEU A 351 4.82 27.31 4.93
N SER A 352 5.15 27.32 6.22
CA SER A 352 5.87 28.42 6.87
C SER A 352 7.38 28.33 6.68
N PHE A 353 7.90 27.15 6.31
CA PHE A 353 9.32 26.94 6.06
C PHE A 353 9.84 27.88 4.96
N GLY A 354 10.89 28.65 5.29
CA GLY A 354 11.52 29.60 4.38
C GLY A 354 10.81 30.95 4.23
N ARG A 355 9.67 31.19 4.91
CA ARG A 355 9.01 32.50 4.90
C ARG A 355 9.78 33.57 5.68
N GLU A 356 10.48 33.19 6.75
CA GLU A 356 11.16 34.12 7.67
C GLU A 356 12.67 34.28 7.40
N GLU A 357 13.34 33.27 6.80
CA GLU A 357 14.82 33.21 6.71
C GLU A 357 15.38 33.51 5.30
N GLY A 358 14.57 34.03 4.38
CA GLY A 358 14.99 34.23 2.97
C GLY A 358 15.33 32.92 2.23
N ALA A 359 15.09 31.78 2.86
CA ALA A 359 15.27 30.45 2.28
C ALA A 359 14.14 30.15 1.31
N ARG A 360 14.44 29.39 0.25
CA ARG A 360 13.45 29.03 -0.76
C ARG A 360 12.35 28.15 -0.15
N SER A 361 11.09 28.60 -0.23
CA SER A 361 9.92 27.82 0.18
C SER A 361 9.83 26.48 -0.56
N LEU A 362 9.20 25.50 0.08
CA LEU A 362 8.91 24.22 -0.55
C LEU A 362 7.84 24.38 -1.65
N THR A 363 7.96 23.59 -2.72
CA THR A 363 6.91 23.53 -3.75
C THR A 363 5.69 22.79 -3.20
N GLU A 364 4.51 23.07 -3.76
CA GLU A 364 3.29 22.36 -3.35
C GLU A 364 3.39 20.84 -3.57
N GLU A 365 4.01 20.41 -4.67
CA GLU A 365 4.34 19.00 -4.92
C GLU A 365 5.19 18.40 -3.78
N ALA A 366 6.23 19.11 -3.34
CA ALA A 366 7.07 18.65 -2.23
C ALA A 366 6.29 18.61 -0.91
N ILE A 367 5.41 19.59 -0.65
CA ILE A 367 4.56 19.56 0.55
C ILE A 367 3.66 18.32 0.54
N LEU A 368 2.97 18.06 -0.57
CA LEU A 368 2.08 16.90 -0.70
C LEU A 368 2.82 15.58 -0.57
N ASP A 369 3.94 15.41 -1.28
CA ASP A 369 4.76 14.19 -1.21
C ASP A 369 5.31 13.97 0.21
N ASN A 370 5.69 15.04 0.93
CA ASN A 370 6.18 14.95 2.31
C ASN A 370 5.07 14.67 3.33
N VAL A 371 3.86 15.18 3.12
CA VAL A 371 2.70 14.83 3.98
C VAL A 371 2.37 13.35 3.82
N ILE A 372 2.31 12.84 2.59
CA ILE A 372 2.00 11.44 2.31
C ILE A 372 3.05 10.50 2.92
N ILE A 373 4.36 10.78 2.75
CA ILE A 373 5.40 9.92 3.35
C ILE A 373 5.34 9.93 4.88
N VAL A 374 5.03 11.07 5.53
CA VAL A 374 4.93 11.14 6.98
C VAL A 374 3.70 10.39 7.49
N MET A 375 2.56 10.44 6.76
CA MET A 375 1.40 9.59 7.07
C MET A 375 1.78 8.10 7.05
N VAL A 376 2.45 7.64 5.99
CA VAL A 376 2.89 6.23 5.86
C VAL A 376 3.86 5.86 6.97
N ALA A 377 4.85 6.71 7.25
CA ALA A 377 5.86 6.47 8.26
C ALA A 377 5.27 6.39 9.68
N GLY A 378 4.37 7.31 10.04
CA GLY A 378 3.77 7.38 11.39
C GLY A 378 2.72 6.30 11.68
N HIS A 379 2.12 5.73 10.64
CA HIS A 379 1.04 4.75 10.72
C HIS A 379 1.54 3.31 10.89
N ASP A 380 2.18 2.75 9.86
CA ASP A 380 2.50 1.32 9.81
C ASP A 380 3.53 0.93 10.88
N THR A 381 4.55 1.77 11.09
CA THR A 381 5.67 1.43 11.97
C THR A 381 5.23 1.34 13.43
N SER A 382 4.48 2.34 13.90
CA SER A 382 3.94 2.43 15.25
C SER A 382 2.90 1.33 15.51
N SER A 383 2.00 1.06 14.55
CA SER A 383 0.96 0.05 14.73
C SER A 383 1.54 -1.36 14.85
N ILE A 384 2.57 -1.68 14.06
CA ILE A 384 3.34 -2.92 14.18
C ILE A 384 3.98 -2.99 15.58
N LEU A 385 4.72 -1.96 16.00
CA LEU A 385 5.39 -1.98 17.30
C LEU A 385 4.41 -2.22 18.46
N ILE A 386 3.32 -1.46 18.52
CA ILE A 386 2.32 -1.59 19.59
C ILE A 386 1.66 -2.98 19.56
N THR A 387 1.34 -3.50 18.37
CA THR A 387 0.79 -4.85 18.22
C THR A 387 1.70 -5.92 18.82
N PHE A 388 2.99 -5.85 18.51
CA PHE A 388 3.97 -6.83 19.00
C PHE A 388 4.28 -6.63 20.49
N LEU A 389 4.28 -5.39 20.98
CA LEU A 389 4.39 -5.07 22.40
C LEU A 389 3.23 -5.68 23.19
N MET A 390 1.99 -5.46 22.76
CA MET A 390 0.80 -6.05 23.39
C MET A 390 0.86 -7.57 23.38
N ARG A 391 1.29 -8.17 22.27
CA ARG A 391 1.48 -9.63 22.17
C ARG A 391 2.53 -10.14 23.16
N GLN A 392 3.61 -9.39 23.38
CA GLN A 392 4.66 -9.78 24.32
C GLN A 392 4.19 -9.64 25.77
N LEU A 393 3.54 -8.53 26.12
CA LEU A 393 2.95 -8.30 27.44
C LEU A 393 1.90 -9.37 27.78
N ALA A 394 1.06 -9.77 26.82
CA ALA A 394 0.07 -10.83 27.02
C ALA A 394 0.68 -12.22 27.24
N LYS A 395 1.93 -12.44 26.82
CA LYS A 395 2.63 -13.74 26.95
C LYS A 395 3.54 -13.83 28.18
N ASP A 396 3.94 -12.68 28.73
CA ASP A 396 4.88 -12.59 29.85
C ASP A 396 4.24 -11.78 31.00
N PRO A 397 3.56 -12.47 31.94
CA PRO A 397 2.91 -11.82 33.07
C PRO A 397 3.86 -10.99 33.93
N LYS A 398 5.11 -11.44 34.10
CA LYS A 398 6.11 -10.73 34.89
C LYS A 398 6.50 -9.42 34.22
N LEU A 399 6.71 -9.44 32.90
CA LEU A 399 6.95 -8.23 32.12
C LEU A 399 5.78 -7.25 32.24
N TYR A 400 4.54 -7.77 32.12
CA TYR A 400 3.33 -6.97 32.27
C TYR A 400 3.24 -6.31 33.66
N GLU A 401 3.45 -7.07 34.74
CA GLU A 401 3.39 -6.55 36.11
C GLU A 401 4.41 -5.44 36.37
N GLU A 402 5.64 -5.57 35.87
CA GLU A 402 6.67 -4.55 36.03
C GLU A 402 6.37 -3.27 35.23
N VAL A 403 5.84 -3.40 34.00
CA VAL A 403 5.36 -2.23 33.23
C VAL A 403 4.18 -1.57 33.95
N LEU A 404 3.21 -2.37 34.41
CA LEU A 404 2.03 -1.86 35.10
C LEU A 404 2.42 -1.12 36.38
N ARG A 405 3.33 -1.67 37.19
CA ARG A 405 3.82 -1.03 38.41
C ARG A 405 4.41 0.35 38.14
N GLU A 406 5.29 0.46 37.14
CA GLU A 406 5.87 1.76 36.75
C GLU A 406 4.80 2.78 36.34
N LEU A 407 3.81 2.36 35.53
CA LEU A 407 2.75 3.24 35.06
C LEU A 407 1.79 3.65 36.18
N GLU A 408 1.47 2.75 37.10
CA GLU A 408 0.64 3.05 38.29
C GLU A 408 1.34 4.01 39.25
N GLU A 409 2.65 3.89 39.45
CA GLU A 409 3.42 4.83 40.27
C GLU A 409 3.39 6.25 39.69
N ILE A 410 3.47 6.38 38.36
CA ILE A 410 3.33 7.68 37.68
C ILE A 410 1.88 8.20 37.82
N ALA A 411 0.89 7.34 37.61
CA ALA A 411 -0.52 7.72 37.67
C ALA A 411 -0.97 8.17 39.08
N LYS A 412 -0.48 7.52 40.15
CA LYS A 412 -0.79 7.89 41.55
C LYS A 412 -0.35 9.32 41.91
N ASN A 413 0.66 9.84 41.21
CA ASN A 413 1.17 11.19 41.42
C ASN A 413 0.44 12.26 40.57
N LYS A 414 -0.63 11.89 39.86
CA LYS A 414 -1.43 12.80 39.03
C LYS A 414 -2.89 12.84 39.48
N ILE A 415 -3.53 13.98 39.25
CA ILE A 415 -4.97 14.14 39.44
C ILE A 415 -5.68 13.51 38.22
N PRO A 416 -6.81 12.77 38.36
CA PRO A 416 -7.44 12.05 37.24
C PRO A 416 -7.79 12.87 36.00
N ILE A 417 -7.95 14.18 36.13
CA ILE A 417 -8.31 15.11 35.04
C ILE A 417 -7.06 15.59 34.29
N GLU A 418 -5.88 15.43 34.87
CA GLU A 418 -4.64 15.96 34.32
C GLU A 418 -4.11 15.09 33.18
N LYS A 419 -3.83 15.72 32.03
CA LYS A 419 -3.22 15.06 30.88
C LYS A 419 -1.77 14.64 31.16
N LEU A 420 -1.30 13.64 30.43
CA LEU A 420 0.10 13.23 30.39
C LEU A 420 0.97 14.38 29.89
N THR A 421 2.09 14.58 30.57
CA THR A 421 3.11 15.56 30.21
C THR A 421 4.35 14.86 29.66
N ARG A 422 5.25 15.62 29.04
CA ARG A 422 6.54 15.08 28.58
C ARG A 422 7.38 14.61 29.76
N GLU A 423 7.27 15.29 30.90
CA GLU A 423 7.95 14.97 32.14
C GLU A 423 7.47 13.62 32.71
N ASP A 424 6.22 13.24 32.50
CA ASP A 424 5.71 11.91 32.86
C ASP A 424 6.28 10.83 31.95
N LEU A 425 6.32 11.07 30.64
CA LEU A 425 6.94 10.14 29.70
C LEU A 425 8.41 9.89 30.02
N ALA A 426 9.15 10.92 30.47
CA ALA A 426 10.54 10.78 30.87
C ALA A 426 10.76 9.89 32.11
N LYS A 427 9.71 9.62 32.90
CA LYS A 427 9.75 8.71 34.05
C LYS A 427 9.55 7.25 33.66
N MET A 428 9.00 6.96 32.46
CA MET A 428 8.69 5.60 31.96
C MET A 428 9.94 4.83 31.49
N LYS A 429 10.96 4.73 32.34
CA LYS A 429 12.30 4.20 31.99
C LYS A 429 12.28 2.69 31.71
N TYR A 430 11.50 1.92 32.45
CA TYR A 430 11.33 0.49 32.24
C TYR A 430 10.54 0.23 30.96
N THR A 431 9.40 0.89 30.79
CA THR A 431 8.57 0.82 29.57
C THR A 431 9.39 1.18 28.33
N TRP A 432 10.22 2.22 28.39
CA TRP A 432 11.14 2.57 27.30
C TRP A 432 12.15 1.45 26.98
N ARG A 433 12.72 0.78 27.98
CA ARG A 433 13.61 -0.38 27.75
C ARG A 433 12.87 -1.54 27.09
N VAL A 434 11.63 -1.80 27.49
CA VAL A 434 10.78 -2.82 26.85
C VAL A 434 10.52 -2.46 25.40
N GLU A 435 10.18 -1.21 25.11
CA GLU A 435 9.99 -0.73 23.73
C GLU A 435 11.27 -0.88 22.88
N MET A 436 12.44 -0.51 23.42
CA MET A 436 13.72 -0.67 22.74
C MET A 436 14.05 -2.13 22.46
N GLU A 437 13.74 -3.04 23.39
CA GLU A 437 13.93 -4.47 23.18
C GLU A 437 12.95 -5.02 22.14
N MET A 438 11.71 -4.54 22.13
CA MET A 438 10.74 -4.87 21.09
C MET A 438 11.20 -4.40 19.71
N LEU A 439 11.74 -3.18 19.58
CA LEU A 439 12.32 -2.69 18.33
C LEU A 439 13.58 -3.46 17.92
N ARG A 440 14.34 -4.00 18.88
CA ARG A 440 15.48 -4.88 18.61
C ARG A 440 15.04 -6.22 18.03
N MET A 441 14.01 -6.84 18.63
CA MET A 441 13.49 -8.15 18.23
C MET A 441 12.62 -8.09 16.98
N VAL A 442 11.82 -7.04 16.84
CA VAL A 442 10.84 -6.84 15.77
C VAL A 442 11.06 -5.45 15.18
N ALA A 443 11.90 -5.38 14.15
CA ALA A 443 12.08 -4.16 13.39
C ALA A 443 10.89 -3.98 12.42
N PRO A 444 10.06 -2.92 12.55
CA PRO A 444 8.92 -2.72 11.64
C PRO A 444 9.36 -2.48 10.19
N VAL A 445 10.56 -1.92 9.99
CA VAL A 445 11.16 -1.69 8.68
C VAL A 445 12.15 -2.81 8.38
N PHE A 446 11.83 -3.64 7.38
CA PHE A 446 12.65 -4.78 6.97
C PHE A 446 14.08 -4.38 6.51
N GLY A 447 14.22 -3.24 5.85
CA GLY A 447 15.50 -2.71 5.39
C GLY A 447 15.30 -1.51 4.47
N SER A 448 16.39 -0.81 4.19
CA SER A 448 16.39 0.37 3.31
C SER A 448 17.29 0.13 2.11
N PHE A 449 16.81 0.42 0.91
CA PHE A 449 17.61 0.29 -0.31
C PHE A 449 18.51 1.51 -0.50
N ARG A 450 19.74 1.26 -0.95
CA ARG A 450 20.65 2.27 -1.47
C ARG A 450 20.97 2.01 -2.92
N ARG A 451 21.19 3.07 -3.68
CA ARG A 451 21.83 3.03 -4.99
C ARG A 451 23.28 3.45 -4.85
N VAL A 452 24.17 2.69 -5.47
CA VAL A 452 25.59 3.07 -5.61
C VAL A 452 25.71 4.15 -6.68
N LEU A 453 26.22 5.32 -6.29
CA LEU A 453 26.42 6.49 -7.15
C LEU A 453 27.78 6.48 -7.84
N LYS A 454 28.78 5.84 -7.22
CA LYS A 454 30.14 5.66 -7.73
C LYS A 454 30.64 4.32 -7.22
N GLU A 455 31.49 3.63 -7.97
CA GLU A 455 32.05 2.35 -7.54
C GLU A 455 32.62 2.46 -6.11
N VAL A 456 32.28 1.47 -5.28
CA VAL A 456 32.72 1.38 -3.89
C VAL A 456 33.35 0.02 -3.62
N GLU A 457 34.34 0.00 -2.74
CA GLU A 457 34.90 -1.23 -2.22
C GLU A 457 34.38 -1.46 -0.79
N TYR A 458 33.95 -2.69 -0.50
CA TYR A 458 33.50 -3.12 0.81
C TYR A 458 34.06 -4.52 1.11
N GLU A 459 34.87 -4.66 2.15
CA GLU A 459 35.46 -5.94 2.58
C GLU A 459 36.17 -6.70 1.44
N GLY A 460 36.91 -5.97 0.59
CA GLY A 460 37.60 -6.52 -0.58
C GLY A 460 36.73 -6.79 -1.82
N TYR A 461 35.42 -6.54 -1.74
CA TYR A 461 34.50 -6.65 -2.87
C TYR A 461 34.24 -5.30 -3.53
N ARG A 462 34.32 -5.25 -4.86
CA ARG A 462 33.90 -4.09 -5.64
C ARG A 462 32.40 -4.15 -5.91
N ILE A 463 31.69 -3.07 -5.57
CA ILE A 463 30.28 -2.89 -5.84
C ILE A 463 30.15 -1.81 -6.92
N PRO A 464 29.72 -2.17 -8.15
CA PRO A 464 29.68 -1.24 -9.27
C PRO A 464 28.65 -0.13 -9.10
N GLU A 465 28.87 0.98 -9.81
CA GLU A 465 27.89 2.05 -9.95
C GLU A 465 26.54 1.54 -10.47
N GLY A 466 25.45 2.10 -9.95
CA GLY A 466 24.07 1.77 -10.35
C GLY A 466 23.48 0.55 -9.65
N TRP A 467 24.30 -0.28 -9.00
CA TRP A 467 23.82 -1.42 -8.21
C TRP A 467 23.06 -0.95 -6.97
N GLN A 468 22.20 -1.83 -6.48
CA GLN A 468 21.55 -1.63 -5.20
C GLN A 468 22.36 -2.27 -4.07
N VAL A 469 22.31 -1.65 -2.89
CA VAL A 469 22.80 -2.23 -1.64
C VAL A 469 21.64 -2.30 -0.66
N ILE A 470 21.44 -3.46 -0.03
CA ILE A 470 20.52 -3.61 1.10
C ILE A 470 21.32 -4.07 2.33
N PRO A 471 21.44 -3.23 3.37
CA PRO A 471 21.99 -3.65 4.63
C PRO A 471 20.94 -4.40 5.46
N ARG A 472 21.38 -5.38 6.24
CA ARG A 472 20.59 -5.89 7.37
C ARG A 472 21.45 -5.95 8.62
N ARG A 473 20.90 -5.49 9.74
CA ARG A 473 21.50 -5.73 11.05
C ARG A 473 21.51 -7.23 11.33
N GLU A 474 22.67 -7.75 11.73
CA GLU A 474 22.79 -9.13 12.19
C GLU A 474 21.96 -9.29 13.48
N LEU A 475 20.90 -10.08 13.43
CA LEU A 475 20.13 -10.46 14.62
C LEU A 475 20.89 -11.60 15.30
N LYS A 476 21.71 -11.26 16.30
CA LYS A 476 22.07 -12.25 17.32
C LYS A 476 20.82 -12.46 18.18
N LEU A 477 20.14 -13.59 17.94
CA LEU A 477 19.09 -14.10 18.82
C LEU A 477 19.72 -14.63 20.10
#